data_AF-A0A7V0PNF2-F1
#
_entry.id   AF-A0A7V0PNF2-F1
#
_cell.length_a   1.000
_cell.length_b   1.000
_cell.length_c   1.000
_cell.angle_alpha   90.00
_cell.angle_beta   90.00
_cell.angle_gamma   90.00
#
_symmetry.space_group_name_H-M   'P 1'
#
loop_
_entity.id
_entity.type
_entity.pdbx_description
1 polymer ?
#
loop_
_entity_poly.entity_id
_entity_poly.type
_entity_poly.pdbx_seq_one_letter_code
_entity_poly.pdbx_strand_id
1 'polypeptide(L)' 'EATAELARAIHIPVIASGGIHDLDDVRALCDVAGEGITAAVIGRALYEGTLDLAEAQRLADELCGAD' A
#
# COMPACT_ATOMS: atom_id res chain seq x y z
N GLU A 1 10.03 2.14 -2.34
CA GLU A 1 11.08 3.19 -2.31
C GLU A 1 10.75 4.39 -3.20
N ALA A 2 10.76 4.28 -4.54
CA ALA A 2 10.49 5.42 -5.44
C ALA A 2 9.14 6.13 -5.20
N THR A 3 8.08 5.40 -4.88
CA THR A 3 6.76 5.97 -4.54
C THR A 3 6.79 6.82 -3.27
N ALA A 4 7.57 6.39 -2.27
CA ALA A 4 7.71 7.10 -1.00
C ALA A 4 8.54 8.38 -1.18
N GLU A 5 9.63 8.32 -1.96
CA GLU A 5 10.38 9.51 -2.35
C GLU A 5 9.53 10.55 -3.07
N LEU A 6 8.68 10.11 -4.02
CA LEU A 6 7.74 10.97 -4.70
C LEU A 6 6.74 11.60 -3.71
N ALA A 7 6.17 10.80 -2.81
CA ALA A 7 5.21 11.27 -1.81
C ALA A 7 5.82 12.33 -0.88
N ARG A 8 7.07 12.14 -0.42
CA ARG A 8 7.82 13.14 0.36
C ARG A 8 8.09 14.45 -0.39
N ALA A 9 8.21 14.40 -1.71
CA ALA A 9 8.55 15.55 -2.54
C ALA A 9 7.35 16.44 -2.90
N ILE A 10 6.12 15.96 -2.70
CA ILE A 10 4.89 16.65 -3.16
C ILE A 10 3.85 16.71 -2.04
N HIS A 11 2.89 17.63 -2.19
CA HIS A 11 1.83 17.84 -1.18
C HIS A 11 0.49 17.27 -1.64
N ILE A 12 0.47 16.57 -2.77
CA ILE A 12 -0.71 15.89 -3.29
C ILE A 12 -0.70 14.43 -2.84
N PRO A 13 -1.84 13.87 -2.39
CA PRO A 13 -1.94 12.47 -2.03
C PRO A 13 -1.47 11.53 -3.15
N VAL A 14 -0.63 10.56 -2.80
CA VAL A 14 -0.09 9.57 -3.73
C VAL A 14 -0.83 8.25 -3.59
N ILE A 15 -1.12 7.61 -4.72
CA ILE A 15 -1.65 6.25 -4.80
C ILE A 15 -0.53 5.33 -5.32
N ALA A 16 -0.15 4.32 -4.54
CA ALA A 16 0.82 3.33 -4.97
C ALA A 16 0.17 2.35 -5.98
N SER A 17 0.64 2.32 -7.23
CA SER A 17 -0.05 1.58 -8.30
C SER A 17 0.57 0.23 -8.69
N GLY A 18 1.51 -0.31 -7.93
CA GLY A 18 2.12 -1.60 -8.26
C GLY A 18 3.22 -2.04 -7.30
N GLY A 19 3.64 -3.29 -7.46
CA GLY A 19 4.66 -3.93 -6.63
C GLY A 19 4.12 -4.80 -5.50
N ILE A 20 2.79 -4.84 -5.29
CA ILE A 20 2.16 -5.58 -4.20
C ILE A 20 1.78 -6.98 -4.67
N HIS A 21 2.43 -8.00 -4.13
CA HIS A 21 2.27 -9.42 -4.42
C HIS A 21 1.69 -10.20 -3.25
N ASP A 22 2.04 -9.85 -2.01
CA ASP A 22 1.60 -10.54 -0.80
C ASP A 22 1.39 -9.56 0.39
N LEU A 23 1.11 -10.12 1.58
CA LEU A 23 0.86 -9.33 2.78
C LEU A 23 2.11 -8.60 3.30
N ASP A 24 3.31 -9.08 2.99
CA ASP A 24 4.54 -8.41 3.42
C ASP A 24 4.76 -7.13 2.62
N ASP A 25 4.37 -7.12 1.34
CA ASP A 25 4.32 -5.89 0.55
C ASP A 25 3.31 -4.87 1.12
N VAL A 26 2.18 -5.34 1.66
CA VAL A 26 1.19 -4.48 2.34
C VAL A 26 1.79 -3.86 3.60
N ARG A 27 2.52 -4.64 4.42
CA ARG A 27 3.22 -4.13 5.61
C ARG A 27 4.25 -3.07 5.23
N ALA A 28 5.10 -3.38 4.26
CA ALA A 28 6.13 -2.46 3.79
C ALA A 28 5.54 -1.16 3.22
N LEU A 29 4.36 -1.23 2.58
CA LEU A 29 3.66 -0.04 2.14
C LEU A 29 3.10 0.78 3.32
N CYS A 30 2.53 0.11 4.32
CA CYS A 30 2.03 0.77 5.53
C CYS A 30 3.14 1.48 6.32
N ASP A 31 4.35 0.90 6.37
CA ASP A 31 5.52 1.53 7.02
C ASP A 31 5.86 2.91 6.45
N VAL A 32 5.51 3.18 5.19
CA VAL A 32 5.75 4.46 4.49
C VAL A 32 4.46 5.22 4.17
N ALA A 33 3.29 4.76 4.62
CA ALA A 33 2.00 5.38 4.30
C ALA A 33 1.93 6.85 4.78
N GLY A 34 2.47 7.12 5.98
CA GLY A 34 2.53 8.45 6.58
C GLY A 34 3.35 9.48 5.78
N GLU A 35 4.08 9.05 4.74
CA GLU A 35 4.84 9.94 3.85
C GLU A 35 3.98 10.58 2.75
N GLY A 36 2.66 10.41 2.79
CA GLY A 36 1.72 10.99 1.82
C GLY A 36 1.11 9.97 0.86
N ILE A 37 1.25 8.67 1.15
CA ILE A 37 0.63 7.59 0.38
C ILE A 37 -0.70 7.21 1.04
N THR A 38 -1.81 7.43 0.35
CA THR A 38 -3.15 7.29 0.94
C THR A 38 -3.92 6.08 0.43
N ALA A 39 -3.46 5.43 -0.65
CA ALA A 39 -4.11 4.26 -1.21
C ALA A 39 -3.15 3.42 -2.06
N ALA A 40 -3.58 2.20 -2.38
CA ALA A 40 -2.87 1.29 -3.25
C ALA A 40 -3.79 0.69 -4.33
N VAL A 41 -3.26 0.47 -5.54
CA VAL A 41 -3.92 -0.28 -6.61
C VAL A 41 -3.26 -1.63 -6.73
N ILE A 42 -4.05 -2.70 -6.57
CA ILE A 42 -3.60 -4.07 -6.62
C ILE A 42 -4.29 -4.76 -7.79
N GLY A 43 -3.49 -5.40 -8.66
CA GLY A 43 -3.98 -6.08 -9.86
C GLY A 43 -3.53 -7.53 -9.90
N ARG A 44 -2.32 -7.77 -10.42
CA ARG A 44 -1.78 -9.11 -10.71
C ARG A 44 -1.91 -10.09 -9.53
N ALA A 45 -1.58 -9.66 -8.31
CA ALA A 45 -1.66 -10.49 -7.12
C ALA A 45 -3.06 -11.07 -6.85
N LEU A 46 -4.11 -10.31 -7.17
CA LEU A 46 -5.49 -10.77 -7.03
C LEU A 46 -5.85 -11.81 -8.10
N TYR A 47 -5.32 -11.67 -9.32
CA TYR A 47 -5.52 -12.64 -10.39
C TYR A 47 -4.72 -13.94 -10.17
N GLU A 48 -3.53 -13.83 -9.61
CA GLU A 48 -2.64 -14.96 -9.31
C GLU A 48 -2.98 -15.66 -7.98
N GLY A 49 -3.82 -15.03 -7.15
CA GLY A 49 -4.23 -15.55 -5.84
C GLY A 49 -3.12 -15.52 -4.79
N THR A 50 -2.08 -14.72 -5.01
CA THR A 50 -0.96 -14.55 -4.06
C THR A 50 -1.32 -13.61 -2.91
N LEU A 51 -2.40 -12.84 -3.07
CA LEU A 51 -2.94 -11.94 -2.05
C LEU A 51 -4.46 -12.10 -1.95
N ASP A 52 -4.96 -12.33 -0.73
CA ASP A 52 -6.38 -12.18 -0.43
C ASP A 52 -6.70 -10.70 -0.15
N LEU A 53 -7.63 -10.13 -0.91
CA LEU A 53 -7.99 -8.71 -0.79
C LEU A 53 -8.56 -8.37 0.59
N ALA A 54 -9.38 -9.25 1.17
CA ALA A 54 -10.02 -8.97 2.44
C ALA A 54 -9.01 -9.02 3.59
N GLU A 55 -8.05 -9.93 3.53
CA GLU A 55 -6.93 -10.01 4.48
C GLU A 55 -6.00 -8.81 4.34
N ALA A 56 -5.64 -8.44 3.11
CA ALA A 56 -4.84 -7.25 2.84
C ALA A 56 -5.50 -5.98 3.39
N GLN A 57 -6.81 -5.81 3.17
CA GLN A 57 -7.55 -4.66 3.68
C GLN A 57 -7.57 -4.64 5.21
N ARG A 58 -7.86 -5.77 5.87
CA ARG A 58 -7.84 -5.84 7.35
C ARG A 58 -6.47 -5.48 7.90
N LEU A 59 -5.40 -5.99 7.30
CA LEU A 59 -4.03 -5.68 7.71
C LEU A 59 -3.71 -4.19 7.54
N ALA A 60 -4.14 -3.58 6.43
CA ALA A 60 -3.98 -2.15 6.20
C ALA A 60 -4.78 -1.33 7.23
N ASP A 61 -6.01 -1.71 7.54
CA ASP A 61 -6.83 -1.05 8.56
C ASP A 61 -6.19 -1.15 9.96
N GLU A 62 -5.57 -2.28 10.30
CA GLU A 62 -4.88 -2.49 11.59
C GLU A 62 -3.59 -1.65 11.72
N LEU A 63 -2.82 -1.53 10.63
CA LEU A 63 -1.52 -0.85 10.65
C LEU A 63 -1.62 0.66 10.35
N CYS A 64 -2.59 1.05 9.53
CA CYS A 64 -2.72 2.38 8.97
C CYS A 64 -4.08 3.05 9.26
N GLY A 65 -5.08 2.33 9.78
CA GLY A 65 -6.44 2.85 10.02
C GLY A 65 -6.63 3.66 11.31
N ALA A 66 -5.56 3.94 12.04
CA ALA A 66 -5.60 4.81 13.22
C ALA A 66 -5.23 6.25 12.85
N ASP A 67 -6.16 6.97 12.23
CA ASP A 67 -6.21 8.44 12.14
C ASP A 67 -7.66 8.94 12.27
#